data_AF-A0A2M8PVB2-F1
#
_entry.id   AF-A0A2M8PVB2-F1
#
_cell.length_a   1.000
_cell.length_b   1.000
_cell.length_c   1.000
_cell.angle_alpha   90.00
_cell.angle_beta   90.00
_cell.angle_gamma   90.00
#
_symmetry.space_group_name_H-M   'P 1'
#
loop_
_entity.id
_entity.type
_entity.pdbx_description
1 polymer ?
#
loop_
_entity_poly.entity_id
_entity_poly.type
_entity_poly.pdbx_seq_one_letter_code
_entity_poly.pdbx_strand_id
1 'polypeptide(L)'
;MTTFFQRLEARARAINSLLCVGLDPHPNLLPEQTAAAAHAFCLRLIDATHDLACAFKPNIAFFEALGAEGYAALREVIAYIHQCNPSIPVILDAKRGDITSTAEAYA
;
A
#
# COMPACT_ATOMS: atom_id res chain seq x y z
N MET A 1 13.34 0.22 -18.52
CA MET A 1 12.44 0.35 -17.36
C MET A 1 13.27 0.29 -16.10
N THR A 2 13.05 1.20 -15.15
CA THR A 2 13.70 1.16 -13.82
C THR A 2 13.07 0.05 -12.99
N THR A 3 13.87 -0.83 -12.38
CA THR A 3 13.37 -1.95 -11.56
C THR A 3 12.87 -1.45 -10.20
N PHE A 4 12.15 -2.31 -9.47
CA PHE A 4 11.66 -1.99 -8.11
C PHE A 4 12.81 -1.55 -7.18
N PHE A 5 13.88 -2.34 -7.11
CA PHE A 5 15.01 -2.05 -6.22
C PHE A 5 15.78 -0.79 -6.62
N GLN A 6 15.90 -0.50 -7.92
CA GLN A 6 16.49 0.77 -8.38
C GLN A 6 15.65 1.98 -7.94
N ARG A 7 14.31 1.90 -8.00
CA ARG A 7 13.43 2.96 -7.47
C ARG A 7 13.56 3.10 -5.95
N LEU A 8 13.60 1.97 -5.24
CA LEU A 8 13.72 1.95 -3.78
C LEU A 8 15.05 2.57 -3.32
N GLU A 9 16.17 2.18 -3.93
CA GLU A 9 17.49 2.75 -3.62
C GLU A 9 17.55 4.25 -3.91
N ALA A 10 17.02 4.69 -5.05
CA ALA A 10 16.96 6.10 -5.40
C ALA A 10 16.12 6.90 -4.39
N ARG A 11 14.95 6.37 -4.01
CA ARG A 11 14.08 7.00 -3.01
C ARG A 11 14.77 7.06 -1.65
N ALA A 12 15.30 5.94 -1.16
CA ALA A 12 15.98 5.85 0.13
C ALA A 12 17.09 6.90 0.27
N ARG A 13 17.91 7.07 -0.79
CA ARG A 13 18.97 8.09 -0.84
C ARG A 13 18.40 9.51 -0.85
N ALA A 14 17.35 9.76 -1.64
CA ALA A 14 16.77 11.09 -1.78
C ALA A 14 16.14 11.64 -0.48
N ILE A 15 15.58 10.76 0.35
CA ILE A 15 14.94 11.17 1.63
C ILE A 15 15.73 10.76 2.88
N ASN A 16 16.90 10.13 2.70
CA ASN A 16 17.73 9.58 3.78
C ASN A 16 16.92 8.74 4.80
N SER A 17 16.08 7.83 4.28
CA SER A 17 15.18 7.02 5.08
C SER A 17 15.05 5.61 4.52
N LEU A 18 14.93 4.65 5.41
CA LEU A 18 14.57 3.26 5.11
C LEU A 18 13.17 2.91 5.64
N LEU A 19 12.41 3.91 6.10
CA LEU A 19 11.09 3.71 6.68
C LEU A 19 10.13 3.12 5.64
N CYS A 20 9.56 1.96 5.96
CA CYS A 20 8.46 1.37 5.24
C CYS A 20 7.19 1.52 6.08
N VAL A 21 6.21 2.27 5.59
CA VAL A 21 4.97 2.56 6.33
C VAL A 21 3.93 1.51 5.99
N GLY A 22 3.44 0.80 7.02
CA GLY A 22 2.32 -0.13 6.87
C GLY A 22 0.99 0.61 6.70
N LEU A 23 0.13 0.11 5.82
CA LEU A 23 -1.22 0.64 5.60
C LEU A 23 -2.24 -0.43 5.94
N ASP A 24 -2.48 -0.56 7.25
CA ASP A 24 -3.19 -1.67 7.87
C ASP A 24 -4.42 -1.10 8.64
N PRO A 25 -5.56 -0.87 7.98
CA PRO A 25 -6.75 -0.25 8.58
C PRO A 25 -7.47 -1.21 9.53
N HIS A 26 -6.89 -1.43 10.71
CA HIS A 26 -7.45 -2.31 11.73
C HIS A 26 -8.86 -1.84 12.16
N PRO A 27 -9.83 -2.76 12.36
CA PRO A 27 -11.20 -2.41 12.73
C PRO A 27 -11.33 -1.50 13.97
N ASN A 28 -10.44 -1.62 14.95
CA ASN A 28 -10.44 -0.80 16.17
C ASN A 28 -9.84 0.61 15.99
N LEU A 29 -9.24 0.90 14.84
CA LEU A 29 -8.69 2.22 14.48
C LEU A 29 -9.64 3.02 13.59
N LEU A 30 -10.71 2.38 13.09
CA LEU A 30 -11.68 3.00 12.20
C LEU A 30 -12.91 3.49 12.98
N PRO A 31 -13.51 4.63 12.58
CA PRO A 31 -14.77 5.07 13.15
C PRO A 31 -15.91 4.08 12.82
N GLU A 32 -15.84 3.46 11.65
CA GLU A 32 -16.77 2.46 11.16
C GLU A 32 -16.01 1.39 10.38
N GLN A 33 -16.49 0.14 10.40
CA GLN A 33 -15.86 -0.97 9.70
C GLN A 33 -16.29 -1.01 8.23
N THR A 34 -15.96 0.05 7.48
CA THR A 34 -16.33 0.23 6.07
C THR A 34 -15.12 0.47 5.18
N ALA A 35 -15.23 0.15 3.90
CA ALA A 35 -14.19 0.43 2.90
C ALA A 35 -13.84 1.92 2.80
N ALA A 36 -14.85 2.79 2.92
CA ALA A 36 -14.67 4.24 2.92
C ALA A 36 -13.83 4.71 4.13
N ALA A 37 -14.08 4.16 5.33
CA ALA A 37 -13.30 4.48 6.52
C ALA A 37 -11.86 3.98 6.41
N ALA A 38 -11.66 2.76 5.88
CA ALA A 38 -10.33 2.21 5.62
C ALA A 38 -9.53 3.03 4.60
N HIS A 39 -10.18 3.46 3.51
CA HIS A 39 -9.60 4.36 2.51
C HIS A 39 -9.17 5.69 3.14
N ALA A 40 -10.09 6.37 3.85
CA ALA A 40 -9.81 7.64 4.51
C ALA A 40 -8.71 7.52 5.59
N PHE A 41 -8.65 6.41 6.30
CA PHE A 41 -7.58 6.11 7.24
C PHE A 41 -6.22 6.07 6.52
N CYS A 42 -6.09 5.27 5.47
CA CYS A 42 -4.84 5.13 4.72
C CYS A 42 -4.38 6.45 4.07
N LEU A 43 -5.30 7.22 3.48
CA LEU A 43 -4.99 8.52 2.89
C LEU A 43 -4.38 9.48 3.91
N ARG A 44 -4.96 9.58 5.11
CA ARG A 44 -4.39 10.43 6.18
C ARG A 44 -2.99 10.00 6.60
N LEU A 45 -2.72 8.68 6.66
CA LEU A 45 -1.35 8.21 6.91
C LEU A 45 -0.42 8.61 5.78
N ILE A 46 -0.82 8.43 4.52
CA ILE A 46 -0.01 8.80 3.36
C ILE A 46 0.29 10.30 3.38
N ASP A 47 -0.71 11.16 3.56
CA ASP A 47 -0.55 12.61 3.63
C ASP A 47 0.44 13.02 4.72
N ALA A 48 0.39 12.36 5.87
CA ALA A 48 1.24 12.67 7.02
C ALA A 48 2.66 12.13 6.90
N THR A 49 2.92 11.14 6.03
CA THR A 49 4.20 10.41 6.02
C THR A 49 4.86 10.25 4.66
N HIS A 50 4.25 10.71 3.55
CA HIS A 50 4.76 10.42 2.21
C HIS A 50 6.18 10.95 1.96
N ASP A 51 6.61 11.98 2.70
CA ASP A 51 7.89 12.69 2.59
C ASP A 51 8.98 11.95 3.37
N LEU A 52 8.59 11.20 4.40
CA LEU A 52 9.44 10.36 5.24
C LEU A 52 9.50 8.90 4.79
N ALA A 53 8.48 8.45 4.05
CA ALA A 53 8.32 7.06 3.63
C ALA A 53 9.21 6.72 2.42
N CYS A 54 10.05 5.71 2.61
CA CYS A 54 10.81 5.09 1.54
C CYS A 54 9.92 4.18 0.69
N ALA A 55 8.97 3.49 1.32
CA ALA A 55 7.95 2.67 0.67
C ALA A 55 6.67 2.62 1.52
N PHE A 56 5.56 2.26 0.89
CA PHE A 56 4.32 1.89 1.58
C PHE A 56 4.02 0.41 1.40
N LYS A 57 3.50 -0.23 2.45
CA LYS A 57 3.18 -1.66 2.48
C LYS A 57 1.74 -1.90 2.93
N PRO A 58 0.73 -1.74 2.04
CA PRO A 58 -0.63 -2.17 2.35
C PRO A 58 -0.69 -3.69 2.53
N ASN A 59 -1.31 -4.14 3.62
CA ASN A 59 -1.63 -5.55 3.82
C ASN A 59 -3.06 -5.83 3.32
N ILE A 60 -3.15 -6.71 2.32
CA ILE A 60 -4.41 -6.97 1.60
C ILE A 60 -5.51 -7.54 2.49
N ALA A 61 -5.16 -8.24 3.57
CA ALA A 61 -6.13 -8.91 4.45
C ALA A 61 -7.13 -7.92 5.08
N PHE A 62 -6.68 -6.70 5.43
CA PHE A 62 -7.55 -5.68 6.01
C PHE A 62 -8.53 -5.09 5.00
N PHE A 63 -8.19 -5.11 3.73
CA PHE A 63 -9.07 -4.68 2.65
C PHE A 63 -10.01 -5.82 2.22
N GLU A 64 -9.51 -7.05 2.13
CA GLU A 64 -10.31 -8.25 1.84
C GLU A 64 -11.46 -8.45 2.84
N ALA A 65 -11.23 -8.14 4.12
CA ALA A 65 -12.26 -8.21 5.17
C ALA A 65 -13.47 -7.30 4.90
N LEU A 66 -13.32 -6.29 4.04
CA LEU A 66 -14.36 -5.34 3.64
C LEU A 66 -14.99 -5.69 2.27
N GLY A 67 -14.68 -6.87 1.73
CA GLY A 67 -15.27 -7.39 0.49
C GLY A 67 -14.84 -6.61 -0.76
N ALA A 68 -15.72 -6.58 -1.77
CA ALA A 68 -15.43 -5.97 -3.08
C ALA A 68 -15.13 -4.47 -2.98
N GLU A 69 -15.82 -3.76 -2.07
CA GLU A 69 -15.55 -2.35 -1.81
C GLU A 69 -14.16 -2.14 -1.18
N GLY A 70 -13.72 -3.07 -0.33
CA GLY A 70 -12.37 -3.07 0.21
C GLY A 70 -11.28 -3.21 -0.86
N TYR A 71 -11.49 -4.08 -1.84
CA TYR A 71 -10.60 -4.18 -3.02
C TYR A 71 -10.58 -2.87 -3.83
N ALA A 72 -11.73 -2.24 -4.02
CA ALA A 72 -11.81 -0.94 -4.69
C ALA A 72 -11.03 0.14 -3.91
N ALA A 73 -11.19 0.18 -2.59
CA ALA A 73 -10.46 1.08 -1.71
C ALA A 73 -8.94 0.83 -1.75
N LEU A 74 -8.48 -0.42 -1.78
CA LEU A 74 -7.05 -0.75 -1.91
C LEU A 74 -6.47 -0.20 -3.22
N ARG A 75 -7.18 -0.38 -4.33
CA ARG A 75 -6.79 0.16 -5.65
C ARG A 75 -6.63 1.68 -5.59
N GLU A 76 -7.56 2.36 -4.92
CA GLU A 76 -7.54 3.83 -4.76
C GLU A 76 -6.42 4.30 -3.84
N VAL A 77 -6.16 3.61 -2.73
CA VAL A 77 -5.01 3.88 -1.85
C VAL A 77 -3.68 3.76 -2.60
N ILE A 78 -3.51 2.71 -3.41
CA ILE A 78 -2.30 2.54 -4.22
C ILE A 78 -2.16 3.64 -5.27
N ALA A 79 -3.27 4.02 -5.92
CA ALA A 79 -3.27 5.14 -6.86
C ALA A 79 -2.87 6.45 -6.16
N TYR A 80 -3.38 6.69 -4.95
CA TYR A 80 -3.10 7.89 -4.16
C TYR A 80 -1.62 7.99 -3.78
N ILE A 81 -0.97 6.89 -3.37
CA ILE A 81 0.49 6.87 -3.11
C ILE A 81 1.27 7.42 -4.31
N HIS A 82 0.92 6.96 -5.51
CA HIS A 82 1.60 7.40 -6.74
C HIS A 82 1.20 8.81 -7.19
N GLN A 83 0.00 9.29 -6.85
CA GLN A 83 -0.39 10.69 -7.05
C GLN A 83 0.44 11.63 -6.17
N CYS A 84 0.64 11.29 -4.89
CA CYS A 84 1.49 12.05 -3.99
C CYS A 84 2.94 12.09 -4.49
N ASN A 85 3.48 10.92 -4.86
CA ASN A 85 4.79 10.84 -5.47
C ASN A 85 4.98 9.52 -6.26
N PRO A 86 5.12 9.57 -7.59
CA PRO A 86 5.23 8.38 -8.42
C PRO A 86 6.53 7.59 -8.20
N SER A 87 7.53 8.18 -7.53
CA SER A 87 8.77 7.47 -7.19
C SER A 87 8.64 6.51 -6.01
N ILE A 88 7.60 6.65 -5.17
CA ILE A 88 7.44 5.83 -3.96
C ILE A 88 7.06 4.39 -4.37
N PRO A 89 7.85 3.38 -4.01
CA PRO A 89 7.51 1.98 -4.22
C PRO A 89 6.36 1.52 -3.29
N VAL A 90 5.56 0.58 -3.79
CA VAL A 90 4.48 -0.08 -3.05
C VAL A 90 4.79 -1.56 -2.94
N ILE A 91 4.67 -2.11 -1.73
CA ILE A 91 4.82 -3.54 -1.45
C ILE A 91 3.45 -4.06 -1.05
N LEU A 92 2.76 -4.77 -1.94
CA LEU A 92 1.51 -5.42 -1.57
C LEU A 92 1.81 -6.65 -0.69
N ASP A 93 1.55 -6.54 0.61
CA ASP A 93 1.74 -7.64 1.55
C ASP A 93 0.54 -8.59 1.48
N ALA A 94 0.58 -9.47 0.47
CA ALA A 94 -0.49 -10.43 0.17
C ALA A 94 -0.14 -11.89 0.50
N LYS A 95 1.15 -12.16 0.81
CA LYS A 95 1.69 -13.50 1.13
C LYS A 95 1.19 -14.60 0.18
N ARG A 96 1.03 -14.28 -1.11
CA ARG A 96 0.54 -15.22 -2.12
C ARG A 96 1.57 -16.31 -2.38
N GLY A 97 1.08 -17.53 -2.55
CA GLY A 97 1.87 -18.71 -2.89
C GLY A 97 0.96 -19.82 -3.37
N ASP A 98 1.19 -20.30 -4.59
CA ASP A 98 0.38 -21.32 -5.25
C ASP A 98 1.19 -21.96 -6.41
N ILE A 99 0.62 -22.95 -7.10
CA ILE A 99 1.21 -23.57 -8.29
C ILE A 99 1.31 -22.57 -9.45
N THR A 100 2.20 -22.83 -10.42
CA THR A 100 2.59 -21.87 -11.47
C THR A 100 1.42 -21.13 -12.12
N SER A 101 0.42 -21.84 -12.66
CA SER A 101 -0.71 -21.19 -13.35
C SER A 101 -1.56 -20.30 -12.43
N THR A 102 -1.69 -20.67 -11.16
CA THR A 102 -2.42 -19.86 -10.17
C THR A 102 -1.57 -18.69 -9.69
N ALA A 103 -0.26 -18.90 -9.57
CA ALA A 103 0.69 -17.83 -9.25
C ALA A 103 0.73 -16.75 -10.35
N GLU A 104 0.61 -17.13 -11.61
CA GLU A 104 0.44 -16.21 -12.74
C GLU A 104 -0.82 -15.35 -12.62
N ALA A 105 -1.92 -15.91 -12.09
CA ALA A 105 -3.15 -15.14 -11.87
C ALA A 105 -3.04 -14.11 -10.73
N TYR A 106 -2.06 -14.26 -9.83
CA TYR A 106 -1.77 -13.26 -8.79
C TYR A 106 -0.87 -12.11 -9.28
N ALA A 107 -0.05 -12.32 -10.32
CA ALA A 107 1.05 -11.45 -10.75
C ALA A 107 0.63 -10.43 -11.83
#